data_AF-M4BA43-F1
#
_entry.id   AF-M4BA43-F1
#
_cell.length_a   1.000
_cell.length_b   1.000
_cell.length_c   1.000
_cell.angle_alpha   90.00
_cell.angle_beta   90.00
_cell.angle_gamma   90.00
#
_symmetry.space_group_name_H-M   'P 1'
#
loop_
_entity.id
_entity.type
_entity.pdbx_description
1 polymer ?
#
loop_
_entity_poly.entity_id
_entity_poly.type
_entity_poly.pdbx_seq_one_letter_code
_entity_poly.pdbx_strand_id
1 'polypeptide(L)'
;MDRFEPQHGVFLVEGRPCLSWKFTTKLHEPTLDGLLGEYTLYVDQKTERPVRFHYVGRNGMLGGSHIDEYSLEYVYVREGPVDEDVFASLPASMNCTEMPGDDESPARNPKQDISMLMPEGTATKKEVFENYSAMHSKTYNDPAEAVQRLATFHHNLRFINAENRKGLPYHLRVNHFADLTHEERQKLHRPSRVKRAKNNGALSMHKILSLEDPEDIDWREKGAVTSVKDQGTCGSCWTFGTTGALEGALFAQQKKLFNMSQQNLLDCSWDFGNHACDGGLDYQAYEWIMANGGLETTATYGSYRNAPDYCHFNASNAIGRMNGFVNVTSVEALNDALATVGPLSVSIDAALPSFYFYGGGFYDNVECKSDLDSLDHSVLAVGVTTHNGQKYTLIKNSWSRHWGEDGYIKITQKDDLCGVAAAATYPVLAD
;
A
#
# COMPACT_ATOMS: atom_id res chain seq x y z
N MET A 1 -50.91 -0.76 10.10
CA MET A 1 -50.11 -1.38 11.16
C MET A 1 -50.42 -2.87 11.08
N ASP A 2 -50.20 -3.48 9.91
CA ASP A 2 -50.87 -4.73 9.49
C ASP A 2 -49.98 -5.60 8.60
N ARG A 3 -48.69 -5.74 8.95
CA ARG A 3 -47.79 -6.59 8.15
C ARG A 3 -47.80 -8.04 8.61
N PHE A 4 -48.13 -8.31 9.87
CA PHE A 4 -48.05 -9.65 10.46
C PHE A 4 -49.46 -10.25 10.60
N GLU A 5 -49.71 -11.36 9.92
CA GLU A 5 -50.97 -12.09 9.93
C GLU A 5 -50.96 -13.19 10.99
N PRO A 6 -51.98 -13.29 11.85
CA PRO A 6 -52.06 -14.34 12.88
C PRO A 6 -52.15 -15.72 12.23
N GLN A 7 -51.38 -16.67 12.74
CA GLN A 7 -51.44 -18.06 12.32
C GLN A 7 -52.44 -18.82 13.18
N HIS A 8 -53.15 -19.79 12.58
CA HIS A 8 -54.14 -20.59 13.29
C HIS A 8 -53.46 -21.75 14.03
N GLY A 9 -53.74 -21.88 15.32
CA GLY A 9 -53.26 -22.97 16.17
C GLY A 9 -52.27 -22.52 17.25
N VAL A 10 -51.92 -23.45 18.13
CA VAL A 10 -50.92 -23.25 19.19
C VAL A 10 -49.66 -24.00 18.79
N PHE A 11 -48.54 -23.30 18.72
CA PHE A 11 -47.23 -23.84 18.36
C PHE A 11 -46.41 -24.10 19.62
N LEU A 12 -45.64 -25.18 19.65
CA LEU A 12 -44.72 -25.46 20.76
C LEU A 12 -43.33 -24.94 20.41
N VAL A 13 -42.87 -23.91 21.11
CA VAL A 13 -41.50 -23.38 21.01
C VAL A 13 -40.78 -23.69 22.32
N GLU A 14 -39.76 -24.54 22.26
CA GLU A 14 -39.02 -25.02 23.45
C GLU A 14 -39.93 -25.56 24.57
N GLY A 15 -41.02 -26.23 24.18
CA GLY A 15 -42.01 -26.79 25.11
C GLY A 15 -43.03 -25.79 25.66
N ARG A 16 -43.01 -24.53 25.22
CA ARG A 16 -43.99 -23.49 25.60
C ARG A 16 -45.10 -23.35 24.54
N PRO A 17 -46.38 -23.28 24.94
CA PRO A 17 -47.47 -23.01 24.02
C PRO A 17 -47.45 -21.53 23.59
N CYS A 18 -47.25 -21.30 22.29
CA CYS A 18 -47.13 -19.99 21.68
C CYS A 18 -48.20 -19.75 20.62
N LEU A 19 -48.69 -18.51 20.56
CA LEU A 19 -49.38 -17.96 19.40
C LEU A 19 -48.32 -17.41 18.44
N SER A 20 -48.60 -17.41 17.13
CA SER A 20 -47.65 -16.89 16.15
C SER A 20 -48.29 -15.97 15.13
N TRP A 21 -47.49 -15.03 14.64
CA TRP A 21 -47.85 -14.14 13.55
C TRP A 21 -46.78 -14.19 12.48
N LYS A 22 -47.20 -14.16 11.23
CA LYS A 22 -46.32 -14.33 10.08
C LYS A 22 -46.44 -13.16 9.11
N PHE A 23 -45.33 -12.70 8.60
CA PHE A 23 -45.23 -11.75 7.50
C PHE A 23 -44.42 -12.38 6.37
N THR A 24 -44.90 -12.27 5.13
CA THR A 24 -44.18 -12.76 3.96
C THR A 24 -44.03 -11.63 2.97
N THR A 25 -42.78 -11.33 2.59
CA THR A 25 -42.50 -10.30 1.59
C THR A 25 -42.88 -10.80 0.20
N LYS A 26 -43.48 -9.94 -0.63
CA LYS A 26 -43.68 -10.25 -2.05
C LYS A 26 -42.35 -10.13 -2.80
N LEU A 27 -42.17 -10.93 -3.85
CA LEU A 27 -40.93 -10.97 -4.64
C LEU A 27 -40.48 -9.59 -5.18
N HIS A 28 -41.42 -8.68 -5.44
CA HIS A 28 -41.17 -7.34 -5.97
C HIS A 28 -41.17 -6.22 -4.92
N GLU A 29 -41.38 -6.55 -3.64
CA GLU A 29 -41.47 -5.60 -2.54
C GLU A 29 -40.62 -6.10 -1.35
N PRO A 30 -39.27 -6.12 -1.48
CA PRO A 30 -38.38 -6.51 -0.39
C PRO A 30 -38.46 -5.52 0.77
N THR A 31 -37.90 -5.91 1.92
CA THR A 31 -37.63 -4.94 2.99
C THR A 31 -36.63 -3.87 2.52
N LEU A 32 -36.48 -2.79 3.29
CA LEU A 32 -35.54 -1.71 2.98
C LEU A 32 -34.09 -2.23 2.75
N ASP A 33 -33.72 -3.31 3.45
CA ASP A 33 -32.40 -3.94 3.39
C ASP A 33 -32.27 -5.01 2.27
N GLY A 34 -33.29 -5.15 1.41
CA GLY A 34 -33.28 -6.10 0.30
C GLY A 34 -33.59 -7.56 0.69
N LEU A 35 -34.09 -7.80 1.90
CA LEU A 35 -34.44 -9.14 2.37
C LEU A 35 -35.80 -9.57 1.83
N LEU A 36 -35.83 -10.79 1.30
CA LEU A 36 -37.03 -11.45 0.80
C LEU A 36 -37.24 -12.73 1.60
N GLY A 37 -38.38 -12.91 2.24
CA GLY A 37 -38.64 -14.13 2.97
C GLY A 37 -39.88 -14.09 3.85
N GLU A 38 -39.92 -15.09 4.71
CA GLU A 38 -40.93 -15.31 5.72
C GLU A 38 -40.38 -14.93 7.10
N TYR A 39 -41.16 -14.14 7.83
CA TYR A 39 -40.85 -13.68 9.18
C TYR A 39 -41.97 -14.18 10.09
N THR A 40 -41.63 -14.89 11.16
CA THR A 40 -42.58 -15.44 12.12
C THR A 40 -42.21 -15.01 13.53
N LEU A 41 -43.12 -14.32 14.20
CA LEU A 41 -43.01 -13.97 15.61
C LEU A 41 -43.84 -14.94 16.45
N TYR A 42 -43.22 -15.55 17.45
CA TYR A 42 -43.86 -16.43 18.43
C TYR A 42 -43.97 -15.72 19.77
N VAL A 43 -45.17 -15.73 20.36
CA VAL A 43 -45.49 -15.10 21.64
C VAL A 43 -46.08 -16.15 22.56
N ASP A 44 -45.60 -16.23 23.80
CA ASP A 44 -46.11 -17.15 24.81
C ASP A 44 -47.58 -16.85 25.13
N GLN A 45 -48.42 -17.89 25.08
CA GLN A 45 -49.87 -17.73 25.24
C GLN A 45 -50.27 -17.27 26.65
N LYS A 46 -49.45 -17.55 27.67
CA LYS A 46 -49.78 -17.28 29.07
C LYS A 46 -49.26 -15.91 29.52
N THR A 47 -48.05 -15.58 29.09
CA THR A 47 -47.35 -14.36 29.52
C THR A 47 -47.46 -13.22 28.52
N GLU A 48 -47.94 -13.50 27.31
CA GLU A 48 -48.04 -12.55 26.20
C GLU A 48 -46.70 -11.90 25.82
N ARG A 49 -45.59 -12.57 26.18
CA ARG A 49 -44.22 -12.10 25.92
C ARG A 49 -43.64 -12.79 24.68
N PRO A 50 -42.85 -12.08 23.86
CA PRO A 50 -42.17 -12.69 22.72
C PRO A 50 -41.23 -13.80 23.22
N VAL A 51 -41.23 -14.91 22.50
CA VAL A 51 -40.40 -16.09 22.79
C VAL A 51 -39.36 -16.26 21.69
N ARG A 52 -39.76 -16.16 20.43
CA ARG A 52 -38.87 -16.31 19.28
C ARG A 52 -39.28 -15.42 18.13
N PHE A 53 -38.30 -14.84 17.44
CA PHE A 53 -38.47 -14.29 16.12
C PHE A 53 -37.68 -15.13 15.12
N HIS A 54 -38.34 -15.61 14.08
CA HIS A 54 -37.78 -16.54 13.11
C HIS A 54 -37.89 -15.95 11.72
N TYR A 55 -36.80 -15.97 10.96
CA TYR A 55 -36.77 -15.55 9.57
C TYR A 55 -36.21 -16.68 8.70
N VAL A 56 -36.89 -16.94 7.60
CA VAL A 56 -36.42 -17.84 6.54
C VAL A 56 -36.55 -17.11 5.21
N GLY A 57 -35.44 -16.85 4.54
CA GLY A 57 -35.47 -16.08 3.32
C GLY A 57 -34.11 -15.88 2.68
N ARG A 58 -34.05 -15.06 1.64
CA ARG A 58 -32.82 -14.77 0.90
C ARG A 58 -32.61 -13.27 0.77
N ASN A 59 -31.36 -12.90 0.62
CA ASN A 59 -30.99 -11.54 0.27
C ASN A 59 -31.07 -11.35 -1.26
N GLY A 60 -31.94 -10.46 -1.73
CA GLY A 60 -32.14 -10.18 -3.15
C GLY A 60 -30.95 -9.50 -3.83
N MET A 61 -30.00 -8.99 -3.06
CA MET A 61 -28.92 -8.12 -3.55
C MET A 61 -27.59 -8.88 -3.82
N LEU A 62 -27.51 -10.19 -3.55
CA LEU A 62 -26.38 -11.07 -3.95
C LEU A 62 -26.80 -12.17 -4.95
N GLY A 63 -27.81 -11.92 -5.79
CA GLY A 63 -28.24 -12.89 -6.81
C GLY A 63 -28.91 -14.16 -6.25
N GLY A 64 -29.25 -14.20 -4.96
CA GLY A 64 -30.11 -15.23 -4.37
C GLY A 64 -29.52 -16.64 -4.23
N SER A 65 -28.21 -16.78 -3.99
CA SER A 65 -27.53 -18.09 -3.99
C SER A 65 -28.08 -19.10 -2.96
N HIS A 66 -28.56 -18.67 -1.78
CA HIS A 66 -29.08 -19.56 -0.73
C HIS A 66 -30.26 -18.95 0.04
N ILE A 67 -31.06 -19.82 0.68
CA ILE A 67 -32.05 -19.44 1.69
C ILE A 67 -31.33 -19.48 3.05
N ASP A 68 -31.26 -18.33 3.71
CA ASP A 68 -30.75 -18.16 5.06
C ASP A 68 -31.89 -18.31 6.08
N GLU A 69 -31.56 -18.88 7.23
CA GLU A 69 -32.47 -19.07 8.35
C GLU A 69 -31.87 -18.42 9.61
N TYR A 70 -32.61 -17.51 10.24
CA TYR A 70 -32.22 -16.84 11.47
C TYR A 70 -33.30 -17.02 12.54
N SER A 71 -32.88 -17.37 13.76
CA SER A 71 -33.75 -17.48 14.93
C SER A 71 -33.20 -16.62 16.05
N LEU A 72 -34.01 -15.69 16.56
CA LEU A 72 -33.73 -14.89 17.75
C LEU A 72 -34.60 -15.39 18.89
N GLU A 73 -33.99 -15.99 19.91
CA GLU A 73 -34.66 -16.39 21.14
C GLU A 73 -34.69 -15.24 22.15
N TYR A 74 -35.87 -14.90 22.64
CA TYR A 74 -36.05 -13.90 23.68
C TYR A 74 -35.87 -14.57 25.06
N VAL A 75 -34.63 -14.51 25.57
CA VAL A 75 -34.28 -15.12 26.86
C VAL A 75 -34.89 -14.36 28.05
N TYR A 76 -34.96 -13.03 27.97
CA TYR A 76 -35.64 -12.18 28.94
C TYR A 76 -36.32 -10.99 28.26
N VAL A 77 -37.43 -10.54 28.83
CA VAL A 77 -38.18 -9.36 28.38
C VAL A 77 -38.32 -8.43 29.57
N ARG A 78 -37.79 -7.21 29.45
CA ARG A 78 -37.88 -6.15 30.45
C ARG A 78 -38.80 -5.05 29.93
N GLU A 79 -39.90 -4.83 30.63
CA GLU A 79 -40.78 -3.70 30.36
C GLU A 79 -40.17 -2.42 30.95
N GLY A 80 -40.10 -1.35 30.17
CA GLY A 80 -39.52 -0.07 30.58
C GLY A 80 -38.64 0.55 29.49
N PRO A 81 -38.18 1.80 29.66
CA PRO A 81 -37.23 2.41 28.75
C PRO A 81 -35.96 1.54 28.69
N VAL A 82 -35.39 1.42 27.49
CA VAL A 82 -34.03 0.92 27.37
C VAL A 82 -33.16 1.92 28.12
N ASP A 83 -32.27 1.40 28.97
CA ASP A 83 -31.33 2.23 29.72
C ASP A 83 -30.52 3.05 28.70
N GLU A 84 -30.49 4.38 28.83
CA GLU A 84 -29.82 5.26 27.85
C GLU A 84 -28.34 4.88 27.68
N ASP A 85 -27.73 4.33 28.73
CA ASP A 85 -26.35 3.86 28.73
C ASP A 85 -26.11 2.63 27.83
N VAL A 86 -27.16 1.86 27.48
CA VAL A 86 -27.05 0.73 26.53
C VAL A 86 -26.64 1.20 25.14
N PHE A 87 -27.00 2.43 24.77
CA PHE A 87 -26.62 3.04 23.49
C PHE A 87 -25.55 4.13 23.63
N ALA A 88 -25.33 4.67 24.84
CA ALA A 88 -24.31 5.68 25.10
C ALA A 88 -22.91 5.09 25.38
N SER A 89 -22.83 3.83 25.85
CA SER A 89 -21.55 3.15 26.08
C SER A 89 -20.99 2.47 24.82
N LEU A 90 -20.81 3.24 23.75
CA LEU A 90 -19.83 2.85 22.74
C LEU A 90 -18.45 2.91 23.39
N PRO A 91 -17.57 1.90 23.23
CA PRO A 91 -16.19 2.01 23.68
C PRO A 91 -15.62 3.32 23.15
N ALA A 92 -14.93 4.12 23.98
CA ALA A 92 -14.36 5.41 23.54
C ALA A 92 -13.38 5.28 22.35
N SER A 93 -12.99 4.05 21.99
CA SER A 93 -12.23 3.68 20.80
C SER A 93 -13.05 3.50 19.51
N MET A 94 -14.39 3.52 19.57
CA MET A 94 -15.28 3.42 18.40
C MET A 94 -15.88 4.78 18.06
N ASN A 95 -15.14 5.59 17.30
CA ASN A 95 -15.72 6.75 16.63
C ASN A 95 -16.61 6.29 15.48
N CYS A 96 -17.93 6.42 15.64
CA CYS A 96 -18.86 6.28 14.53
C CYS A 96 -18.54 7.35 13.48
N THR A 97 -18.26 6.93 12.26
CA THR A 97 -18.12 7.78 11.08
C THR A 97 -19.41 7.66 10.26
N GLU A 98 -19.86 8.75 9.64
CA GLU A 98 -20.98 8.68 8.69
C GLU A 98 -20.66 7.62 7.62
N MET A 99 -21.68 6.87 7.17
CA MET A 99 -21.52 6.00 6.00
C MET A 99 -21.00 6.89 4.87
N PRO A 100 -19.77 6.67 4.39
CA PRO A 100 -19.18 7.57 3.43
C PRO A 100 -20.07 7.57 2.18
N GLY A 101 -20.44 8.77 1.75
CA GLY A 101 -21.10 8.95 0.45
C GLY A 101 -20.25 8.31 -0.65
N ASP A 102 -20.91 7.97 -1.76
CA ASP A 102 -20.44 7.09 -2.83
C ASP A 102 -19.04 7.40 -3.43
N ASP A 103 -18.38 8.51 -3.09
CA ASP A 103 -17.18 8.99 -3.78
C ASP A 103 -15.84 8.92 -3.03
N GLU A 104 -15.73 8.72 -1.72
CA GLU A 104 -14.40 8.89 -1.06
C GLU A 104 -14.05 7.92 0.06
N SER A 105 -14.71 6.78 0.18
CA SER A 105 -14.16 5.69 0.99
C SER A 105 -14.41 4.34 0.33
N PRO A 106 -13.42 3.43 0.40
CA PRO A 106 -13.60 2.06 -0.05
C PRO A 106 -14.81 1.53 0.69
N ALA A 107 -15.89 1.25 -0.04
CA ALA A 107 -17.13 0.79 0.55
C ALA A 107 -16.77 -0.34 1.50
N ARG A 108 -16.98 -0.11 2.80
CA ARG A 108 -16.74 -1.14 3.84
C ARG A 108 -17.54 -2.42 3.54
N ASN A 109 -18.51 -2.29 2.63
CA ASN A 109 -19.37 -3.30 2.12
C ASN A 109 -18.80 -4.03 0.88
N PRO A 110 -18.56 -5.35 0.93
CA PRO A 110 -18.05 -6.12 -0.21
C PRO A 110 -19.08 -6.30 -1.34
N LYS A 111 -20.31 -5.78 -1.20
CA LYS A 111 -21.40 -5.93 -2.18
C LYS A 111 -21.03 -5.52 -3.60
N GLN A 112 -20.36 -4.38 -3.76
CA GLN A 112 -19.95 -3.89 -5.08
C GLN A 112 -18.92 -4.84 -5.72
N ASP A 113 -17.94 -5.32 -4.94
CA ASP A 113 -16.95 -6.30 -5.41
C ASP A 113 -17.61 -7.61 -5.86
N ILE A 114 -18.61 -8.07 -5.10
CA ILE A 114 -19.33 -9.32 -5.38
C ILE A 114 -20.28 -9.16 -6.57
N SER A 115 -21.01 -8.04 -6.67
CA SER A 115 -21.94 -7.81 -7.78
C SER A 115 -21.23 -7.81 -9.12
N MET A 116 -20.03 -7.24 -9.21
CA MET A 116 -19.18 -7.27 -10.42
C MET A 116 -18.74 -8.68 -10.85
N LEU A 117 -18.88 -9.70 -10.00
CA LEU A 117 -18.60 -11.10 -10.36
C LEU A 117 -19.83 -11.83 -10.91
N MET A 118 -21.02 -11.27 -10.75
CA MET A 118 -22.28 -11.86 -11.20
C MET A 118 -22.58 -11.49 -12.67
N PRO A 119 -23.37 -12.29 -13.40
CA PRO A 119 -23.73 -11.98 -14.79
C PRO A 119 -24.28 -10.56 -14.98
N GLU A 120 -25.15 -10.11 -14.07
CA GLU A 120 -25.75 -8.78 -14.06
C GLU A 120 -24.74 -7.64 -13.85
N GLY A 121 -23.59 -7.92 -13.20
CA GLY A 121 -22.54 -6.93 -12.95
C GLY A 121 -21.52 -6.80 -14.09
N THR A 122 -21.68 -7.54 -15.19
CA THR A 122 -20.73 -7.55 -16.32
C THR A 122 -20.55 -6.15 -16.93
N ALA A 123 -21.63 -5.38 -17.06
CA ALA A 123 -21.58 -4.02 -17.60
C ALA A 123 -20.75 -3.08 -16.71
N THR A 124 -21.05 -3.07 -15.41
CA THR A 124 -20.29 -2.29 -14.41
C THR A 124 -18.82 -2.72 -14.34
N LYS A 125 -18.56 -4.02 -14.38
CA LYS A 125 -17.19 -4.57 -14.42
C LYS A 125 -16.38 -3.98 -15.58
N LYS A 126 -16.99 -3.89 -16.77
CA LYS A 126 -16.38 -3.31 -17.96
C LYS A 126 -16.17 -1.81 -17.81
N GLU A 127 -17.18 -1.08 -17.35
CA GLU A 127 -17.14 0.37 -17.13
C GLU A 127 -16.03 0.80 -16.16
N VAL A 128 -15.89 0.13 -15.01
CA VAL A 128 -14.84 0.42 -14.03
C VAL A 128 -13.45 0.23 -14.64
N PHE A 129 -13.26 -0.81 -15.46
CA PHE A 129 -11.99 -1.05 -16.15
C PHE A 129 -11.72 -0.04 -17.28
N GLU A 130 -12.75 0.39 -18.01
CA GLU A 130 -12.65 1.42 -19.05
C GLU A 130 -12.27 2.78 -18.44
N ASN A 131 -12.87 3.14 -17.31
CA ASN A 131 -12.52 4.35 -16.56
C ASN A 131 -11.08 4.31 -16.06
N TYR A 132 -10.65 3.18 -15.49
CA TYR A 132 -9.25 2.95 -15.12
C TYR A 132 -8.29 3.12 -16.31
N SER A 133 -8.63 2.48 -17.43
CA SER A 133 -7.81 2.49 -18.64
C SER A 133 -7.68 3.90 -19.20
N ALA A 134 -8.78 4.67 -19.23
CA ALA A 134 -8.78 6.06 -19.65
C ALA A 134 -7.95 6.96 -18.72
N MET A 135 -8.14 6.83 -17.40
CA MET A 135 -7.42 7.60 -16.39
C MET A 135 -5.89 7.41 -16.47
N HIS A 136 -5.45 6.19 -16.76
CA HIS A 136 -4.03 5.84 -16.85
C HIS A 136 -3.49 5.78 -18.29
N SER A 137 -4.27 6.27 -19.28
CA SER A 137 -3.88 6.26 -20.71
C SER A 137 -3.40 4.88 -21.20
N LYS A 138 -4.07 3.81 -20.75
CA LYS A 138 -3.71 2.42 -21.08
C LYS A 138 -4.13 2.09 -22.51
N THR A 139 -3.21 1.49 -23.26
CA THR A 139 -3.44 0.94 -24.58
C THR A 139 -2.95 -0.50 -24.61
N TYR A 140 -3.78 -1.40 -25.14
CA TYR A 140 -3.49 -2.84 -25.21
C TYR A 140 -3.31 -3.25 -26.67
N ASN A 141 -2.42 -4.21 -26.93
CA ASN A 141 -2.02 -4.58 -28.28
C ASN A 141 -3.15 -5.27 -29.05
N ASP A 142 -3.93 -6.10 -28.35
CA ASP A 142 -5.01 -6.86 -28.93
C ASP A 142 -6.16 -7.11 -27.92
N PRO A 143 -7.34 -7.58 -28.39
CA PRO A 143 -8.47 -7.85 -27.52
C PRO A 143 -8.23 -8.95 -26.47
N ALA A 144 -7.31 -9.89 -26.73
CA ALA A 144 -7.00 -10.95 -25.77
C ALA A 144 -6.20 -10.38 -24.58
N GLU A 145 -5.22 -9.50 -24.85
CA GLU A 145 -4.53 -8.73 -23.82
C GLU A 145 -5.53 -7.90 -23.00
N ALA A 146 -6.44 -7.17 -23.66
CA ALA A 146 -7.43 -6.35 -22.96
C ALA A 146 -8.32 -7.18 -21.99
N VAL A 147 -8.71 -8.38 -22.39
CA VAL A 147 -9.48 -9.31 -21.54
C VAL A 147 -8.64 -9.80 -20.35
N GLN A 148 -7.37 -10.13 -20.58
CA GLN A 148 -6.45 -10.51 -19.51
C GLN A 148 -6.25 -9.36 -18.52
N ARG A 149 -6.00 -8.14 -19.02
CA ARG A 149 -5.80 -6.92 -18.22
C ARG A 149 -7.03 -6.59 -17.40
N LEU A 150 -8.23 -6.73 -17.96
CA LEU A 150 -9.50 -6.59 -17.23
C LEU A 150 -9.59 -7.60 -16.08
N ALA A 151 -9.27 -8.87 -16.32
CA ALA A 151 -9.31 -9.89 -15.27
C ALA A 151 -8.30 -9.60 -14.15
N THR A 152 -7.07 -9.24 -14.50
CA THR A 152 -6.01 -8.87 -13.56
C THR A 152 -6.36 -7.62 -12.76
N PHE A 153 -6.89 -6.59 -13.41
CA PHE A 153 -7.39 -5.38 -12.77
C PHE A 153 -8.43 -5.68 -11.71
N HIS A 154 -9.46 -6.46 -12.04
CA HIS A 154 -10.51 -6.80 -11.07
C HIS A 154 -9.99 -7.70 -9.94
N HIS A 155 -9.00 -8.55 -10.19
CA HIS A 155 -8.35 -9.30 -9.13
C HIS A 155 -7.62 -8.37 -8.14
N ASN A 156 -6.83 -7.42 -8.65
CA ASN A 156 -6.09 -6.47 -7.83
C ASN A 156 -7.04 -5.47 -7.11
N LEU A 157 -8.11 -5.01 -7.77
CA LEU A 157 -9.14 -4.15 -7.18
C LEU A 157 -9.80 -4.81 -5.97
N ARG A 158 -10.13 -6.10 -6.07
CA ARG A 158 -10.67 -6.87 -4.95
C ARG A 158 -9.69 -6.97 -3.78
N PHE A 159 -8.40 -7.15 -4.06
CA PHE A 159 -7.36 -7.14 -3.03
C PHE A 159 -7.29 -5.77 -2.33
N ILE A 160 -7.23 -4.68 -3.10
CA ILE A 160 -7.21 -3.30 -2.59
C ILE A 160 -8.41 -3.05 -1.66
N ASN A 161 -9.61 -3.36 -2.13
CA ASN A 161 -10.84 -3.16 -1.36
C ASN A 161 -10.87 -4.04 -0.11
N ALA A 162 -10.36 -5.28 -0.18
CA ALA A 162 -10.29 -6.18 0.97
C ALA A 162 -9.30 -5.72 2.03
N GLU A 163 -8.12 -5.24 1.66
CA GLU A 163 -7.15 -4.67 2.60
C GLU A 163 -7.70 -3.42 3.26
N ASN A 164 -8.31 -2.52 2.48
CA ASN A 164 -8.88 -1.29 3.01
C ASN A 164 -10.01 -1.53 4.03
N ARG A 165 -10.77 -2.62 3.88
CA ARG A 165 -11.81 -3.03 4.84
C ARG A 165 -11.26 -3.43 6.20
N LYS A 166 -9.97 -3.76 6.32
CA LYS A 166 -9.33 -4.13 7.60
C LYS A 166 -9.14 -2.93 8.54
N GLY A 167 -9.21 -1.70 8.03
CA GLY A 167 -9.01 -0.49 8.85
C GLY A 167 -7.58 -0.36 9.38
N LEU A 168 -6.59 -0.75 8.58
CA LEU A 168 -5.17 -0.63 8.89
C LEU A 168 -4.74 0.85 8.95
N PRO A 169 -3.60 1.18 9.59
CA PRO A 169 -3.10 2.56 9.66
C PRO A 169 -2.59 3.10 8.31
N TYR A 170 -2.57 2.27 7.27
CA TYR A 170 -2.40 2.64 5.87
C TYR A 170 -3.58 2.16 5.03
N HIS A 171 -3.75 2.77 3.86
CA HIS A 171 -4.72 2.34 2.86
C HIS A 171 -4.06 2.13 1.51
N LEU A 172 -4.69 1.28 0.70
CA LEU A 172 -4.34 0.99 -0.67
C LEU A 172 -5.20 1.79 -1.64
N ARG A 173 -4.67 2.08 -2.83
CA ARG A 173 -5.37 2.78 -3.90
C ARG A 173 -5.07 2.14 -5.25
N VAL A 174 -6.07 2.11 -6.12
CA VAL A 174 -5.88 1.76 -7.53
C VAL A 174 -4.86 2.74 -8.13
N ASN A 175 -3.82 2.20 -8.78
CA ASN A 175 -2.81 3.00 -9.47
C ASN A 175 -2.42 2.33 -10.79
N HIS A 176 -1.43 2.90 -11.48
CA HIS A 176 -1.00 2.46 -12.80
C HIS A 176 -0.45 1.01 -12.86
N PHE A 177 -0.30 0.32 -11.72
CA PHE A 177 0.06 -1.11 -11.65
C PHE A 177 -1.13 -2.06 -11.51
N ALA A 178 -2.36 -1.55 -11.40
CA ALA A 178 -3.53 -2.36 -11.12
C ALA A 178 -3.86 -3.39 -12.22
N ASP A 179 -3.46 -3.16 -13.48
CA ASP A 179 -3.62 -4.14 -14.57
C ASP A 179 -2.41 -5.07 -14.80
N LEU A 180 -1.39 -4.97 -13.95
CA LEU A 180 -0.20 -5.83 -14.03
C LEU A 180 -0.39 -7.11 -13.21
N THR A 181 0.11 -8.22 -13.74
CA THR A 181 0.20 -9.49 -13.01
C THR A 181 1.31 -9.43 -11.94
N HIS A 182 1.33 -10.40 -11.03
CA HIS A 182 2.39 -10.50 -10.03
C HIS A 182 3.78 -10.59 -10.66
N GLU A 183 3.94 -11.41 -11.69
CA GLU A 183 5.22 -11.60 -12.40
C GLU A 183 5.67 -10.33 -13.13
N GLU A 184 4.75 -9.57 -13.71
CA GLU A 184 5.07 -8.30 -14.36
C GLU A 184 5.52 -7.25 -13.33
N ARG A 185 4.84 -7.17 -12.18
CA ARG A 185 5.22 -6.25 -11.10
C ARG A 185 6.58 -6.57 -10.50
N GLN A 186 6.91 -7.85 -10.34
CA GLN A 186 8.23 -8.24 -9.83
C GLN A 186 9.40 -7.75 -10.71
N LYS A 187 9.19 -7.54 -12.01
CA LYS A 187 10.23 -7.01 -12.91
C LYS A 187 10.59 -5.54 -12.60
N LEU A 188 9.78 -4.84 -11.81
CA LEU A 188 10.01 -3.44 -11.44
C LEU A 188 11.14 -3.27 -10.42
N HIS A 189 11.47 -4.30 -9.64
CA HIS A 189 12.47 -4.17 -8.57
C HIS A 189 13.43 -5.35 -8.48
N ARG A 190 13.01 -6.57 -8.81
CA ARG A 190 13.77 -7.78 -8.52
C ARG A 190 15.18 -7.81 -9.14
N PRO A 191 16.25 -7.82 -8.32
CA PRO A 191 17.63 -7.97 -8.78
C PRO A 191 17.89 -9.46 -9.06
N SER A 192 17.32 -10.00 -10.13
CA SER A 192 17.40 -11.44 -10.43
C SER A 192 18.84 -11.95 -10.61
N ARG A 193 19.81 -11.05 -10.78
CA ARG A 193 21.24 -11.37 -11.02
C ARG A 193 22.22 -10.81 -10.01
N VAL A 194 21.79 -10.01 -9.03
CA VAL A 194 22.73 -9.31 -8.14
C VAL A 194 22.70 -9.93 -6.74
N LYS A 195 23.88 -10.28 -6.22
CA LYS A 195 24.05 -10.81 -4.87
C LYS A 195 24.77 -9.78 -4.01
N ARG A 196 24.26 -9.51 -2.81
CA ARG A 196 24.94 -8.62 -1.87
C ARG A 196 26.21 -9.27 -1.34
N ALA A 197 27.32 -8.56 -1.44
CA ALA A 197 28.56 -8.95 -0.81
C ALA A 197 28.48 -8.73 0.72
N LYS A 198 29.04 -9.66 1.51
CA LYS A 198 29.17 -9.48 2.97
C LYS A 198 30.06 -8.29 3.33
N ASN A 199 31.09 -8.05 2.53
CA ASN A 199 31.91 -6.86 2.60
C ASN A 199 31.74 -6.11 1.28
N ASN A 200 31.06 -4.97 1.35
CA ASN A 200 30.74 -4.16 0.19
C ASN A 200 31.78 -3.08 -0.12
N GLY A 201 32.86 -2.97 0.66
CA GLY A 201 33.91 -1.96 0.44
C GLY A 201 33.66 -0.60 1.10
N ALA A 202 32.68 -0.50 2.01
CA ALA A 202 32.44 0.74 2.77
C ALA A 202 33.67 1.16 3.58
N LEU A 203 33.88 2.48 3.71
CA LEU A 203 34.98 3.04 4.51
C LEU A 203 34.85 2.70 5.99
N SER A 204 33.61 2.74 6.48
CA SER A 204 33.28 2.49 7.88
C SER A 204 31.80 2.21 8.05
N MET A 205 31.44 1.87 9.29
CA MET A 205 30.07 1.91 9.78
C MET A 205 29.77 3.30 10.35
N HIS A 206 28.55 3.79 10.17
CA HIS A 206 28.09 5.03 10.77
C HIS A 206 28.13 4.90 12.29
N LYS A 207 28.73 5.90 12.95
CA LYS A 207 28.76 5.99 14.41
C LYS A 207 27.75 7.06 14.80
N ILE A 208 26.83 6.69 15.67
CA ILE A 208 25.82 7.60 16.23
C ILE A 208 26.55 8.79 16.87
N LEU A 209 26.30 9.99 16.34
CA LEU A 209 26.94 11.24 16.76
C LEU A 209 26.10 11.98 17.82
N SER A 210 24.77 11.88 17.73
CA SER A 210 23.82 12.42 18.71
C SER A 210 23.34 11.32 19.65
N LEU A 211 23.41 11.56 20.96
CA LEU A 211 22.79 10.66 21.95
C LEU A 211 21.28 10.87 22.07
N GLU A 212 20.74 11.96 21.52
CA GLU A 212 19.30 12.25 21.50
C GLU A 212 18.69 11.75 20.19
N ASP A 213 17.61 10.98 20.33
CA ASP A 213 16.82 10.48 19.22
C ASP A 213 16.15 11.66 18.50
N PRO A 214 16.39 11.88 17.21
CA PRO A 214 15.96 13.11 16.54
C PRO A 214 14.43 13.24 16.51
N GLU A 215 13.96 14.49 16.54
CA GLU A 215 12.56 14.81 16.22
C GLU A 215 12.24 14.50 14.74
N ASP A 216 11.05 14.86 14.30
CA ASP A 216 10.63 14.71 12.90
C ASP A 216 11.60 15.47 11.96
N ILE A 217 12.10 14.75 10.96
CA ILE A 217 13.03 15.25 9.95
C ILE A 217 12.36 15.09 8.59
N ASP A 218 12.32 16.17 7.82
CA ASP A 218 11.95 16.11 6.41
C ASP A 218 12.96 16.88 5.54
N TRP A 219 13.76 16.14 4.78
CA TRP A 219 14.74 16.74 3.86
C TRP A 219 14.11 17.40 2.63
N ARG A 220 12.83 17.14 2.34
CA ARG A 220 12.08 17.82 1.28
C ARG A 220 11.89 19.30 1.62
N GLU A 221 11.48 19.58 2.86
CA GLU A 221 11.29 20.94 3.36
C GLU A 221 12.61 21.73 3.40
N LYS A 222 13.72 21.03 3.61
CA LYS A 222 15.08 21.60 3.60
C LYS A 222 15.64 21.82 2.19
N GLY A 223 14.95 21.37 1.14
CA GLY A 223 15.38 21.52 -0.26
C GLY A 223 16.47 20.54 -0.71
N ALA A 224 16.71 19.47 0.05
CA ALA A 224 17.76 18.48 -0.25
C ALA A 224 17.29 17.31 -1.13
N VAL A 225 16.04 17.35 -1.61
CA VAL A 225 15.40 16.25 -2.32
C VAL A 225 14.86 16.74 -3.66
N THR A 226 15.31 16.13 -4.77
CA THR A 226 14.77 16.41 -6.11
C THR A 226 13.32 15.94 -6.25
N SER A 227 12.64 16.31 -7.34
CA SER A 227 11.31 15.76 -7.64
C SER A 227 11.33 14.22 -7.70
N VAL A 228 10.21 13.59 -7.33
CA VAL A 228 9.97 12.17 -7.61
C VAL A 228 10.09 11.92 -9.11
N LYS A 229 10.70 10.79 -9.46
CA LYS A 229 10.96 10.33 -10.82
C LYS A 229 10.22 9.01 -11.08
N ASP A 230 10.35 8.49 -12.29
CA ASP A 230 9.73 7.24 -12.70
C ASP A 230 10.77 6.34 -13.39
N GLN A 231 11.07 5.19 -12.81
CA GLN A 231 11.97 4.18 -13.38
C GLN A 231 11.33 3.43 -14.55
N GLY A 232 10.00 3.50 -14.68
CA GLY A 232 9.23 2.76 -15.68
C GLY A 232 9.23 1.25 -15.42
N THR A 233 9.32 0.48 -16.50
CA THR A 233 9.32 -0.99 -16.47
C THR A 233 10.73 -1.60 -16.30
N CYS A 234 11.74 -0.77 -16.08
CA CYS A 234 13.14 -1.17 -15.93
C CYS A 234 13.48 -1.34 -14.44
N GLY A 235 14.10 -2.46 -14.06
CA GLY A 235 14.57 -2.74 -12.69
C GLY A 235 15.81 -1.94 -12.29
N SER A 236 15.74 -0.61 -12.42
CA SER A 236 16.84 0.34 -12.23
C SER A 236 16.73 1.15 -10.93
N CYS A 237 15.86 0.78 -9.99
CA CYS A 237 15.64 1.46 -8.72
C CYS A 237 16.94 1.80 -7.96
N TRP A 238 17.95 0.92 -8.04
CA TRP A 238 19.29 1.12 -7.51
C TRP A 238 19.96 2.42 -8.01
N THR A 239 19.73 2.82 -9.25
CA THR A 239 20.24 4.09 -9.78
C THR A 239 19.58 5.28 -9.08
N PHE A 240 18.29 5.20 -8.75
CA PHE A 240 17.52 6.26 -8.10
C PHE A 240 17.87 6.41 -6.62
N GLY A 241 18.06 5.29 -5.90
CA GLY A 241 18.59 5.32 -4.52
C GLY A 241 19.99 5.93 -4.46
N THR A 242 20.90 5.46 -5.32
CA THR A 242 22.29 5.96 -5.42
C THR A 242 22.34 7.45 -5.73
N THR A 243 21.66 7.87 -6.79
CA THR A 243 21.66 9.27 -7.21
C THR A 243 20.99 10.16 -6.19
N GLY A 244 19.88 9.74 -5.59
CA GLY A 244 19.21 10.50 -4.54
C GLY A 244 20.10 10.74 -3.30
N ALA A 245 20.90 9.75 -2.90
CA ALA A 245 21.85 9.89 -1.80
C ALA A 245 22.99 10.84 -2.17
N LEU A 246 23.48 10.78 -3.42
CA LEU A 246 24.50 11.69 -3.93
C LEU A 246 23.99 13.14 -4.06
N GLU A 247 22.75 13.32 -4.53
CA GLU A 247 22.06 14.62 -4.55
C GLU A 247 21.95 15.21 -3.14
N GLY A 248 21.55 14.39 -2.17
CA GLY A 248 21.47 14.77 -0.75
C GLY A 248 22.82 15.17 -0.17
N ALA A 249 23.88 14.40 -0.43
CA ALA A 249 25.22 14.71 0.03
C ALA A 249 25.78 16.00 -0.60
N LEU A 250 25.56 16.21 -1.90
CA LEU A 250 25.93 17.45 -2.59
C LEU A 250 25.20 18.65 -1.99
N PHE A 251 23.91 18.51 -1.68
CA PHE A 251 23.16 19.55 -1.01
C PHE A 251 23.67 19.80 0.40
N ALA A 252 23.99 18.77 1.17
CA ALA A 252 24.52 18.91 2.53
C ALA A 252 25.83 19.72 2.54
N GLN A 253 26.76 19.42 1.62
CA GLN A 253 28.07 20.07 1.50
C GLN A 253 27.99 21.47 0.87
N GLN A 254 27.25 21.64 -0.22
CA GLN A 254 27.32 22.83 -1.08
C GLN A 254 26.07 23.73 -1.00
N LYS A 255 25.02 23.28 -0.31
CA LYS A 255 23.68 23.94 -0.28
C LYS A 255 23.07 24.15 -1.66
N LYS A 256 23.47 23.32 -2.63
CA LYS A 256 22.96 23.34 -4.00
C LYS A 256 22.46 21.96 -4.39
N LEU A 257 21.22 21.90 -4.85
CA LEU A 257 20.60 20.66 -5.33
C LEU A 257 20.92 20.48 -6.82
N PHE A 258 21.43 19.30 -7.16
CA PHE A 258 21.68 18.89 -8.53
C PHE A 258 20.71 17.77 -8.90
N ASN A 259 20.40 17.63 -10.20
CA ASN A 259 19.58 16.53 -10.69
C ASN A 259 20.50 15.52 -11.38
N MET A 260 20.94 14.50 -10.65
CA MET A 260 21.95 13.54 -11.09
C MET A 260 21.37 12.53 -12.09
N SER A 261 22.19 12.08 -13.05
CA SER A 261 21.74 11.19 -14.12
C SER A 261 21.69 9.73 -13.69
N GLN A 262 20.47 9.16 -13.61
CA GLN A 262 20.27 7.73 -13.44
C GLN A 262 20.73 6.96 -14.69
N GLN A 263 20.50 7.54 -15.87
CA GLN A 263 20.89 6.96 -17.15
C GLN A 263 22.39 6.74 -17.26
N ASN A 264 23.20 7.65 -16.69
CA ASN A 264 24.65 7.50 -16.66
C ASN A 264 25.08 6.23 -15.93
N LEU A 265 24.49 5.94 -14.76
CA LEU A 265 24.77 4.70 -14.03
C LEU A 265 24.26 3.48 -14.78
N LEU A 266 23.05 3.59 -15.35
CA LEU A 266 22.40 2.52 -16.12
C LEU A 266 23.25 2.06 -17.31
N ASP A 267 23.89 2.99 -18.01
CA ASP A 267 24.63 2.73 -19.24
C ASP A 267 26.09 2.37 -18.98
N CYS A 268 26.71 2.92 -17.93
CA CYS A 268 28.18 2.90 -17.79
C CYS A 268 28.73 1.98 -16.70
N SER A 269 27.94 1.55 -15.71
CA SER A 269 28.48 0.86 -14.52
C SER A 269 28.48 -0.68 -14.61
N TRP A 270 28.38 -1.22 -15.82
CA TRP A 270 28.30 -2.67 -16.08
C TRP A 270 29.53 -3.43 -15.56
N ASP A 271 30.72 -2.88 -15.77
CA ASP A 271 32.00 -3.49 -15.37
C ASP A 271 32.21 -3.52 -13.84
N PHE A 272 31.35 -2.83 -13.08
CA PHE A 272 31.34 -2.84 -11.61
C PHE A 272 30.27 -3.79 -11.04
N GLY A 273 29.63 -4.59 -11.91
CA GLY A 273 28.69 -5.63 -11.54
C GLY A 273 27.24 -5.17 -11.37
N ASN A 274 26.91 -3.97 -11.84
CA ASN A 274 25.52 -3.57 -12.07
C ASN A 274 25.03 -4.10 -13.42
N HIS A 275 23.74 -4.42 -13.52
CA HIS A 275 23.16 -5.08 -14.69
C HIS A 275 22.01 -4.25 -15.30
N ALA A 276 22.13 -2.93 -15.29
CA ALA A 276 21.13 -2.00 -15.81
C ALA A 276 19.71 -2.29 -15.29
N CYS A 277 18.79 -2.70 -16.16
CA CYS A 277 17.40 -3.04 -15.83
C CYS A 277 17.23 -4.41 -15.14
N ASP A 278 18.26 -5.24 -15.11
CA ASP A 278 18.27 -6.54 -14.40
C ASP A 278 18.75 -6.40 -12.94
N GLY A 279 18.88 -5.17 -12.45
CA GLY A 279 19.25 -4.82 -11.08
C GLY A 279 20.69 -4.34 -10.92
N GLY A 280 20.98 -3.80 -9.74
CA GLY A 280 22.28 -3.27 -9.34
C GLY A 280 22.28 -2.92 -7.86
N LEU A 281 23.44 -2.52 -7.33
CA LEU A 281 23.60 -2.12 -5.93
C LEU A 281 24.28 -0.76 -5.86
N ASP A 282 23.89 0.02 -4.85
CA ASP A 282 24.38 1.37 -4.61
C ASP A 282 25.89 1.43 -4.42
N TYR A 283 26.48 0.50 -3.66
CA TYR A 283 27.93 0.46 -3.47
C TYR A 283 28.70 0.19 -4.78
N GLN A 284 28.18 -0.65 -5.68
CA GLN A 284 28.79 -0.89 -6.98
C GLN A 284 28.71 0.37 -7.87
N ALA A 285 27.60 1.10 -7.76
CA ALA A 285 27.44 2.39 -8.41
C ALA A 285 28.42 3.43 -7.84
N TYR A 286 28.61 3.48 -6.52
CA TYR A 286 29.59 4.35 -5.87
C TYR A 286 31.02 4.02 -6.29
N GLU A 287 31.39 2.74 -6.42
CA GLU A 287 32.70 2.33 -6.94
C GLU A 287 32.94 2.88 -8.36
N TRP A 288 31.93 2.78 -9.24
CA TRP A 288 32.02 3.37 -10.58
C TRP A 288 32.19 4.90 -10.52
N ILE A 289 31.40 5.59 -9.69
CA ILE A 289 31.48 7.05 -9.52
C ILE A 289 32.87 7.48 -9.04
N MET A 290 33.43 6.77 -8.06
CA MET A 290 34.78 7.03 -7.55
C MET A 290 35.85 6.82 -8.62
N ALA A 291 35.78 5.72 -9.36
CA ALA A 291 36.75 5.39 -10.41
C ALA A 291 36.72 6.38 -11.58
N ASN A 292 35.57 6.98 -11.86
CA ASN A 292 35.36 7.89 -12.99
C ASN A 292 35.39 9.39 -12.61
N GLY A 293 35.64 9.71 -11.34
CA GLY A 293 35.82 11.07 -10.86
C GLY A 293 34.53 11.87 -10.64
N GLY A 294 33.37 11.20 -10.62
CA GLY A 294 32.06 11.82 -10.42
C GLY A 294 30.97 11.19 -11.28
N LEU A 295 29.82 11.84 -11.32
CA LEU A 295 28.66 11.44 -12.11
C LEU A 295 28.12 12.65 -12.86
N GLU A 296 27.64 12.47 -14.09
CA GLU A 296 26.99 13.55 -14.83
C GLU A 296 25.60 13.86 -14.29
N THR A 297 25.17 15.11 -14.48
CA THR A 297 23.78 15.50 -14.24
C THR A 297 22.88 15.05 -15.40
N THR A 298 21.57 15.02 -15.16
CA THR A 298 20.56 14.77 -16.21
C THR A 298 20.68 15.80 -17.35
N ALA A 299 21.07 17.04 -17.04
CA ALA A 299 21.22 18.09 -18.05
C ALA A 299 22.37 17.82 -19.03
N THR A 300 23.44 17.16 -18.58
CA THR A 300 24.65 16.89 -19.38
C THR A 300 24.64 15.51 -20.03
N TYR A 301 24.14 14.49 -19.34
CA TYR A 301 24.05 13.13 -19.87
C TYR A 301 22.81 12.92 -20.75
N GLY A 302 21.75 13.69 -20.50
CA GLY A 302 20.45 13.56 -21.17
C GLY A 302 19.39 12.88 -20.30
N SER A 303 18.19 12.81 -20.85
CA SER A 303 17.00 12.29 -20.17
C SER A 303 17.12 10.79 -19.89
N TYR A 304 16.58 10.37 -18.75
CA TYR A 304 16.38 8.95 -18.45
C TYR A 304 15.44 8.30 -19.47
N ARG A 305 15.84 7.14 -19.98
CA ARG A 305 15.20 6.44 -21.12
C ARG A 305 14.53 5.14 -20.73
N ASN A 306 14.52 4.76 -19.45
CA ASN A 306 13.99 3.49 -18.95
C ASN A 306 14.48 2.22 -19.67
N ALA A 307 15.65 2.30 -20.31
CA ALA A 307 16.30 1.21 -21.01
C ALA A 307 17.81 1.49 -21.07
N PRO A 308 18.67 0.45 -21.08
CA PRO A 308 20.10 0.63 -21.26
C PRO A 308 20.43 1.13 -22.67
N ASP A 309 21.44 1.97 -22.76
CA ASP A 309 22.02 2.49 -23.99
C ASP A 309 23.55 2.43 -23.93
N TYR A 310 24.23 2.86 -24.99
CA TYR A 310 25.68 2.97 -25.01
C TYR A 310 26.17 4.05 -24.04
N CYS A 311 27.11 3.66 -23.17
CA CYS A 311 27.79 4.60 -22.30
C CYS A 311 28.48 5.71 -23.11
N HIS A 312 28.10 6.96 -22.83
CA HIS A 312 28.69 8.17 -23.44
C HIS A 312 29.10 9.19 -22.37
N PHE A 313 29.54 8.68 -21.22
CA PHE A 313 30.00 9.51 -20.10
C PHE A 313 31.16 10.43 -20.49
N ASN A 314 31.07 11.69 -20.06
CA ASN A 314 32.11 12.69 -20.20
C ASN A 314 32.56 13.19 -18.83
N ALA A 315 33.78 12.79 -18.44
CA ALA A 315 34.39 13.20 -17.17
C ALA A 315 34.47 14.72 -16.96
N SER A 316 34.50 15.52 -18.04
CA SER A 316 34.53 16.99 -17.94
C SER A 316 33.22 17.60 -17.44
N ASN A 317 32.11 16.86 -17.55
CA ASN A 317 30.78 17.25 -17.08
C ASN A 317 30.45 16.66 -15.70
N ALA A 318 31.29 15.76 -15.19
CA ALA A 318 31.03 15.01 -13.97
C ALA A 318 31.15 15.91 -12.74
N ILE A 319 30.24 15.71 -11.77
CA ILE A 319 30.27 16.38 -10.47
C ILE A 319 30.08 15.34 -9.35
N GLY A 320 30.19 15.78 -8.09
CA GLY A 320 29.97 14.88 -6.95
C GLY A 320 31.02 13.79 -6.84
N ARG A 321 32.29 14.17 -6.96
CA ARG A 321 33.42 13.28 -6.71
C ARG A 321 33.32 12.72 -5.28
N MET A 322 33.58 11.43 -5.13
CA MET A 322 33.48 10.72 -3.86
C MET A 322 34.83 10.14 -3.44
N ASN A 323 35.05 10.07 -2.12
CA ASN A 323 36.18 9.39 -1.49
C ASN A 323 35.80 7.99 -0.95
N GLY A 324 34.50 7.71 -0.85
CA GLY A 324 33.97 6.44 -0.36
C GLY A 324 32.51 6.57 0.02
N PHE A 325 32.04 5.61 0.80
CA PHE A 325 30.69 5.57 1.34
C PHE A 325 30.68 4.88 2.70
N VAL A 326 29.61 5.08 3.46
CA VAL A 326 29.45 4.57 4.83
C VAL A 326 28.20 3.71 4.90
N ASN A 327 28.29 2.58 5.60
CA ASN A 327 27.16 1.72 5.89
C ASN A 327 26.46 2.15 7.18
N VAL A 328 25.14 2.04 7.19
CA VAL A 328 24.26 2.29 8.35
C VAL A 328 23.55 0.98 8.67
N THR A 329 23.60 0.52 9.93
CA THR A 329 23.25 -0.87 10.31
C THR A 329 22.25 -1.03 11.43
N SER A 330 21.60 0.04 11.88
CA SER A 330 20.47 -0.05 12.80
C SER A 330 19.51 1.10 12.58
N VAL A 331 18.29 0.96 13.09
CA VAL A 331 17.27 2.01 13.04
C VAL A 331 17.76 3.28 13.74
N GLU A 332 18.44 3.16 14.88
CA GLU A 332 19.00 4.29 15.62
C GLU A 332 20.10 4.99 14.80
N ALA A 333 20.97 4.21 14.15
CA ALA A 333 22.00 4.75 13.26
C ALA A 333 21.40 5.39 12.00
N LEU A 334 20.28 4.87 11.49
CA LEU A 334 19.53 5.46 10.37
C LEU A 334 18.96 6.82 10.76
N ASN A 335 18.35 6.91 11.95
CA ASN A 335 17.80 8.16 12.46
C ASN A 335 18.92 9.20 12.68
N ASP A 336 20.02 8.81 13.32
CA ASP A 336 21.17 9.71 13.54
C ASP A 336 21.79 10.19 12.21
N ALA A 337 21.97 9.29 11.24
CA ALA A 337 22.49 9.65 9.92
C ALA A 337 21.52 10.57 9.15
N LEU A 338 20.21 10.34 9.21
CA LEU A 338 19.23 11.26 8.64
C LEU A 338 19.27 12.63 9.30
N ALA A 339 19.56 12.71 10.60
CA ALA A 339 19.66 13.98 11.34
C ALA A 339 20.95 14.74 11.02
N THR A 340 22.08 14.03 10.95
CA THR A 340 23.42 14.62 10.95
C THR A 340 24.08 14.67 9.57
N VAL A 341 23.66 13.80 8.64
CA VAL A 341 24.28 13.66 7.31
C VAL A 341 23.33 14.16 6.22
N GLY A 342 22.17 13.54 6.05
CA GLY A 342 21.30 13.80 4.91
C GLY A 342 20.45 12.61 4.48
N PRO A 343 19.80 12.69 3.31
CA PRO A 343 19.13 11.55 2.68
C PRO A 343 20.06 10.36 2.44
N LEU A 344 19.54 9.14 2.63
CA LEU A 344 20.32 7.90 2.60
C LEU A 344 19.74 6.92 1.57
N SER A 345 20.60 6.24 0.81
CA SER A 345 20.19 5.12 -0.02
C SER A 345 19.82 3.96 0.90
N VAL A 346 18.65 3.37 0.71
CA VAL A 346 18.19 2.20 1.47
C VAL A 346 17.67 1.14 0.52
N SER A 347 17.67 -0.12 0.97
CA SER A 347 17.04 -1.22 0.26
C SER A 347 15.93 -1.81 1.11
N ILE A 348 14.81 -2.14 0.49
CA ILE A 348 13.61 -2.64 1.16
C ILE A 348 13.05 -3.89 0.46
N ASP A 349 12.26 -4.68 1.17
CA ASP A 349 11.33 -5.64 0.56
C ASP A 349 10.10 -4.90 0.01
N ALA A 350 9.93 -4.90 -1.31
CA ALA A 350 8.78 -4.34 -2.01
C ALA A 350 7.96 -5.42 -2.74
N ALA A 351 8.13 -6.71 -2.39
CA ALA A 351 7.49 -7.82 -3.09
C ALA A 351 5.98 -7.93 -2.82
N LEU A 352 5.50 -7.34 -1.72
CA LEU A 352 4.11 -7.47 -1.29
C LEU A 352 3.14 -6.66 -2.17
N PRO A 353 1.96 -7.23 -2.52
CA PRO A 353 0.88 -6.51 -3.20
C PRO A 353 0.47 -5.20 -2.49
N SER A 354 0.48 -5.17 -1.16
CA SER A 354 0.20 -3.98 -0.36
C SER A 354 1.17 -2.83 -0.62
N PHE A 355 2.45 -3.13 -0.90
CA PHE A 355 3.43 -2.12 -1.25
C PHE A 355 3.14 -1.51 -2.64
N TYR A 356 2.87 -2.36 -3.65
CA TYR A 356 2.56 -1.86 -5.00
C TYR A 356 1.35 -0.95 -5.04
N PHE A 357 0.33 -1.24 -4.21
CA PHE A 357 -0.91 -0.47 -4.19
C PHE A 357 -0.99 0.53 -3.04
N TYR A 358 0.10 0.78 -2.31
CA TYR A 358 0.10 1.76 -1.24
C TYR A 358 -0.45 3.11 -1.73
N GLY A 359 -1.48 3.61 -1.05
CA GLY A 359 -2.17 4.86 -1.37
C GLY A 359 -1.84 5.98 -0.40
N GLY A 360 -1.63 5.65 0.88
CA GLY A 360 -1.21 6.60 1.91
C GLY A 360 -1.36 6.09 3.34
N GLY A 361 -0.99 6.92 4.31
CA GLY A 361 -0.98 6.56 5.73
C GLY A 361 0.33 5.93 6.20
N PHE A 362 0.29 5.15 7.28
CA PHE A 362 1.45 4.65 8.00
C PHE A 362 1.63 3.15 7.76
N TYR A 363 2.57 2.78 6.89
CA TYR A 363 2.73 1.41 6.40
C TYR A 363 3.35 0.50 7.47
N ASP A 364 2.62 -0.55 7.85
CA ASP A 364 2.97 -1.48 8.94
C ASP A 364 2.66 -2.95 8.61
N ASN A 365 2.75 -3.34 7.32
CA ASN A 365 2.50 -4.71 6.91
C ASN A 365 3.60 -5.68 7.37
N VAL A 366 3.35 -6.42 8.45
CA VAL A 366 4.28 -7.37 9.09
C VAL A 366 4.73 -8.54 8.21
N GLU A 367 4.11 -8.77 7.05
CA GLU A 367 4.59 -9.78 6.09
C GLU A 367 5.84 -9.31 5.34
N CYS A 368 6.19 -8.01 5.46
CA CYS A 368 7.35 -7.43 4.82
C CYS A 368 8.62 -7.95 5.50
N LYS A 369 9.53 -8.52 4.72
CA LYS A 369 10.72 -9.16 5.25
C LYS A 369 11.82 -8.14 5.52
N SER A 370 12.59 -8.40 6.58
CA SER A 370 13.70 -7.53 7.00
C SER A 370 15.08 -8.14 6.78
N ASP A 371 15.15 -9.39 6.31
CA ASP A 371 16.43 -10.04 6.00
C ASP A 371 17.04 -9.52 4.70
N LEU A 372 18.37 -9.44 4.67
CA LEU A 372 19.15 -8.90 3.55
C LEU A 372 18.89 -9.59 2.20
N ASP A 373 18.55 -10.88 2.21
CA ASP A 373 18.34 -11.68 1.00
C ASP A 373 16.95 -11.43 0.38
N SER A 374 16.03 -10.87 1.15
CA SER A 374 14.68 -10.54 0.71
C SER A 374 14.53 -9.10 0.20
N LEU A 375 15.54 -8.24 0.41
CA LEU A 375 15.51 -6.86 -0.08
C LEU A 375 15.66 -6.82 -1.60
N ASP A 376 14.63 -6.34 -2.27
CA ASP A 376 14.54 -6.35 -3.73
C ASP A 376 14.41 -4.94 -4.34
N HIS A 377 14.21 -3.89 -3.56
CA HIS A 377 13.98 -2.55 -4.10
C HIS A 377 14.84 -1.49 -3.43
N SER A 378 15.54 -0.66 -4.21
CA SER A 378 16.36 0.44 -3.70
C SER A 378 15.63 1.77 -3.82
N VAL A 379 15.59 2.50 -2.71
CA VAL A 379 14.84 3.74 -2.53
C VAL A 379 15.67 4.71 -1.70
N LEU A 380 15.13 5.91 -1.44
CA LEU A 380 15.84 6.95 -0.70
C LEU A 380 15.08 7.26 0.60
N ALA A 381 15.71 7.02 1.75
CA ALA A 381 15.22 7.54 3.03
C ALA A 381 15.52 9.05 3.09
N VAL A 382 14.48 9.85 3.30
CA VAL A 382 14.55 11.33 3.27
C VAL A 382 14.11 11.97 4.58
N GLY A 383 13.81 11.17 5.60
CA GLY A 383 13.30 11.72 6.84
C GLY A 383 12.78 10.69 7.82
N VAL A 384 12.37 11.20 8.97
CA VAL A 384 11.72 10.45 10.04
C VAL A 384 10.47 11.24 10.44
N THR A 385 9.36 10.56 10.66
CA THR A 385 8.16 11.20 11.20
C THR A 385 7.54 10.36 12.31
N THR A 386 6.86 11.02 13.24
CA THR A 386 6.26 10.40 14.41
C THR A 386 4.74 10.52 14.36
N HIS A 387 4.05 9.39 14.53
CA HIS A 387 2.60 9.36 14.62
C HIS A 387 2.15 8.43 15.74
N ASN A 388 1.29 8.93 16.64
CA ASN A 388 0.80 8.21 17.82
C ASN A 388 1.93 7.56 18.65
N GLY A 389 3.05 8.28 18.80
CA GLY A 389 4.22 7.80 19.55
C GLY A 389 5.05 6.72 18.84
N GLN A 390 4.77 6.42 17.56
CA GLN A 390 5.55 5.49 16.74
C GLN A 390 6.29 6.24 15.64
N LYS A 391 7.54 5.83 15.38
CA LYS A 391 8.38 6.41 14.34
C LYS A 391 8.26 5.67 13.02
N TYR A 392 8.36 6.44 11.95
CA TYR A 392 8.28 5.99 10.57
C TYR A 392 9.42 6.62 9.77
N THR A 393 10.07 5.84 8.93
CA THR A 393 11.00 6.36 7.94
C THR A 393 10.21 6.89 6.75
N LEU A 394 10.43 8.15 6.40
CA LEU A 394 9.87 8.76 5.19
C LEU A 394 10.78 8.40 4.00
N ILE A 395 10.20 7.74 3.01
CA ILE A 395 10.93 7.17 1.88
C ILE A 395 10.41 7.75 0.57
N LYS A 396 11.32 8.21 -0.28
CA LYS A 396 11.08 8.59 -1.66
C LYS A 396 11.20 7.36 -2.56
N ASN A 397 10.13 7.03 -3.27
CA ASN A 397 10.11 5.98 -4.26
C ASN A 397 10.43 6.54 -5.67
N SER A 398 10.58 5.64 -6.66
CA SER A 398 10.86 5.95 -8.06
C SER A 398 9.79 5.42 -9.01
N TRP A 399 8.53 5.32 -8.54
CA TRP A 399 7.36 4.84 -9.30
C TRP A 399 6.37 5.95 -9.62
N SER A 400 6.88 7.13 -10.03
CA SER A 400 6.07 8.32 -10.29
C SER A 400 5.38 8.91 -9.06
N ARG A 401 4.86 10.14 -9.21
CA ARG A 401 4.06 10.83 -8.19
C ARG A 401 2.67 10.21 -8.01
N HIS A 402 2.22 9.40 -8.96
CA HIS A 402 0.91 8.75 -8.90
C HIS A 402 0.86 7.52 -7.98
N TRP A 403 2.02 7.07 -7.47
CA TRP A 403 2.13 6.01 -6.48
C TRP A 403 2.25 6.60 -5.07
N GLY A 404 1.61 5.99 -4.07
CA GLY A 404 1.68 6.45 -2.67
C GLY A 404 1.21 7.88 -2.45
N GLU A 405 1.88 8.54 -1.50
CA GLU A 405 1.66 9.95 -1.15
C GLU A 405 2.60 10.82 -1.99
N ASP A 406 2.17 11.19 -3.20
CA ASP A 406 2.97 11.95 -4.17
C ASP A 406 4.34 11.32 -4.48
N GLY A 407 4.42 9.99 -4.48
CA GLY A 407 5.65 9.21 -4.70
C GLY A 407 6.42 8.85 -3.44
N TYR A 408 5.84 9.07 -2.26
CA TYR A 408 6.45 8.77 -0.97
C TYR A 408 5.63 7.73 -0.19
N ILE A 409 6.30 7.10 0.79
CA ILE A 409 5.73 6.18 1.76
C ILE A 409 6.35 6.43 3.14
N LYS A 410 5.57 6.17 4.20
CA LYS A 410 6.03 6.17 5.60
C LYS A 410 6.02 4.74 6.10
N ILE A 411 7.18 4.13 6.31
CA ILE A 411 7.31 2.74 6.79
C ILE A 411 7.66 2.74 8.27
N THR A 412 6.95 1.94 9.08
CA THR A 412 7.23 1.85 10.52
C THR A 412 8.65 1.38 10.78
N GLN A 413 9.29 1.98 11.79
CA GLN A 413 10.63 1.58 12.23
C GLN A 413 10.61 0.38 13.18
N LYS A 414 9.42 -0.05 13.61
CA LYS A 414 9.26 -1.19 14.50
C LYS A 414 9.83 -2.45 13.84
N ASP A 415 10.70 -3.15 14.57
CA ASP A 415 11.34 -4.41 14.14
C ASP A 415 12.08 -4.30 12.79
N ASP A 416 12.54 -3.08 12.43
CA ASP A 416 13.13 -2.77 11.11
C ASP A 416 12.28 -3.28 9.94
N LEU A 417 10.97 -3.00 9.98
CA LEU A 417 10.03 -3.51 8.98
C LEU A 417 10.50 -3.22 7.54
N CYS A 418 10.40 -4.22 6.66
CA CYS A 418 10.91 -4.18 5.29
C CYS A 418 12.44 -4.03 5.17
N GLY A 419 13.19 -4.09 6.27
CA GLY A 419 14.66 -4.00 6.27
C GLY A 419 15.20 -2.63 5.89
N VAL A 420 14.47 -1.55 6.18
CA VAL A 420 14.83 -0.17 5.80
C VAL A 420 16.24 0.20 6.28
N ALA A 421 16.65 -0.22 7.48
CA ALA A 421 17.98 0.02 8.03
C ALA A 421 18.97 -1.13 7.76
N ALA A 422 18.53 -2.26 7.21
CA ALA A 422 19.36 -3.45 7.03
C ALA A 422 20.50 -3.24 6.01
N ALA A 423 20.24 -2.47 4.95
CA ALA A 423 21.23 -2.19 3.90
C ALA A 423 21.21 -0.70 3.50
N ALA A 424 21.32 0.17 4.49
CA ALA A 424 21.37 1.62 4.29
C ALA A 424 22.81 2.11 4.08
N THR A 425 22.99 3.05 3.14
CA THR A 425 24.30 3.63 2.81
C THR A 425 24.21 5.12 2.48
N TYR A 426 25.33 5.84 2.62
CA TYR A 426 25.46 7.20 2.10
C TYR A 426 26.86 7.49 1.55
N PRO A 427 26.96 8.34 0.51
CA PRO A 427 28.23 8.71 -0.09
C PRO A 427 29.01 9.73 0.77
N VAL A 428 30.34 9.63 0.74
CA VAL A 428 31.27 10.61 1.32
C VAL A 428 31.93 11.35 0.17
N LEU A 429 31.59 12.63 0.02
CA LEU A 429 32.14 13.49 -1.03
C LEU A 429 33.62 13.78 -0.79
N ALA A 430 34.35 14.02 -1.88
CA ALA A 430 35.67 14.60 -1.82
C ALA A 430 35.58 16.10 -1.47
N ASP A 431 36.63 16.61 -0.83
CA ASP A 431 36.80 18.04 -0.50
C ASP A 431 37.00 18.91 -1.75
#